data_AF-A0A090QUD4-F1
#
_entry.id   AF-A0A090QUD4-F1
#
_cell.length_a   1.000
_cell.length_b   1.000
_cell.length_c   1.000
_cell.angle_alpha   90.00
_cell.angle_beta   90.00
_cell.angle_gamma   90.00
#
_symmetry.space_group_name_H-M   'P 1'
#
loop_
_entity.id
_entity.type
_entity.pdbx_description
1 polymer ?
#
loop_
_entity_poly.entity_id
_entity_poly.type
_entity_poly.pdbx_seq_one_letter_code
_entity_poly.pdbx_strand_id
1 'polypeptide(L)' 'MWQVLTDYIKPAALRAGLQFGVVALLFVYLFSGFFIVWGV' A
#
# COMPACT_ATOMS: atom_id res chain seq x y z
N MET A 1 6.20 -3.46 -4.43
CA MET A 1 5.57 -2.33 -5.15
C MET A 1 6.43 -1.08 -5.27
N TRP A 2 7.21 -0.70 -4.25
CA TRP A 2 8.06 0.50 -4.32
C TRP A 2 9.01 0.51 -5.51
N GLN A 3 9.79 -0.56 -5.72
CA GLN A 3 10.73 -0.66 -6.86
C GLN A 3 10.04 -0.47 -8.21
N VAL A 4 8.90 -1.14 -8.42
CA VAL A 4 8.10 -0.99 -9.66
C VAL A 4 7.65 0.46 -9.86
N LEU A 5 7.15 1.11 -8.82
CA LEU A 5 6.71 2.50 -8.92
C LEU A 5 7.88 3.46 -9.20
N THR A 6 9.08 3.21 -8.64
CA THR A 6 10.27 4.02 -8.94
C THR A 6 10.81 3.79 -10.35
N ASP A 7 10.68 2.58 -10.87
CA ASP A 7 11.20 2.22 -12.19
C ASP A 7 10.31 2.77 -13.31
N TYR A 8 8.99 2.70 -13.15
CA TYR A 8 8.04 3.04 -14.22
C TYR A 8 7.32 4.39 -14.07
N ILE A 9 7.22 4.98 -12.87
CA ILE A 9 6.46 6.21 -12.64
C ILE A 9 7.41 7.37 -12.31
N LYS A 10 7.66 8.21 -13.32
CA LYS A 10 8.61 9.34 -13.21
C LYS A 10 8.02 10.58 -12.51
N PRO A 11 6.75 10.97 -12.70
CA PRO A 11 6.20 12.15 -12.02
C PRO A 11 6.18 11.93 -10.49
N ALA A 12 6.87 12.80 -9.75
CA ALA A 12 7.10 12.61 -8.32
C ALA A 12 5.80 12.60 -7.50
N ALA A 13 4.88 13.54 -7.75
CA ALA A 13 3.61 13.64 -7.04
C ALA A 13 2.73 12.41 -7.26
N LEU A 14 2.62 11.95 -8.52
CA LEU A 14 1.86 10.74 -8.85
C LEU A 14 2.46 9.50 -8.17
N ARG A 15 3.79 9.33 -8.23
CA ARG A 15 4.47 8.22 -7.58
C ARG A 15 4.25 8.24 -6.06
N ALA A 16 4.35 9.40 -5.42
CA ALA A 16 4.11 9.53 -3.98
C ALA A 16 2.67 9.18 -3.60
N GLY A 17 1.68 9.67 -4.35
CA GLY A 17 0.26 9.33 -4.12
C GLY A 17 -0.02 7.84 -4.28
N LEU A 18 0.53 7.20 -5.32
CA LEU A 18 0.40 5.76 -5.54
C LEU A 18 1.12 4.95 -4.45
N GLN A 19 2.32 5.38 -4.05
CA GLN A 19 3.08 4.73 -2.98
C GLN A 19 2.32 4.79 -1.65
N PHE A 20 1.74 5.94 -1.32
CA PHE A 20 0.91 6.12 -0.13
C PHE A 20 -0.32 5.20 -0.17
N GLY A 21 -1.04 5.17 -1.30
CA GLY A 21 -2.21 4.31 -1.48
C GLY A 21 -1.89 2.83 -1.31
N VAL A 22 -0.78 2.35 -1.89
CA VAL A 22 -0.34 0.96 -1.72
C VAL A 22 -0.02 0.65 -0.26
N VAL A 23 0.69 1.53 0.45
CA VAL A 23 1.02 1.30 1.86
C VAL A 23 -0.25 1.30 2.72
N ALA A 24 -1.17 2.23 2.50
CA ALA A 24 -2.46 2.27 3.19
C ALA A 24 -3.26 0.98 2.98
N LEU A 25 -3.31 0.48 1.73
CA LEU A 25 -3.97 -0.79 1.41
C LEU A 25 -3.32 -1.98 2.13
N LEU A 26 -1.98 -2.01 2.22
CA LEU A 26 -1.26 -3.05 2.96
C LEU A 26 -1.61 -3.01 4.46
N PHE A 27 -1.77 -1.82 5.05
CA PHE A 27 -2.26 -1.70 6.42
C PHE A 27 -3.70 -2.20 6.58
N VAL A 28 -4.59 -1.88 5.63
CA VAL A 28 -5.97 -2.43 5.63
C VAL A 28 -5.93 -3.96 5.61
N TYR A 29 -5.10 -4.56 4.75
CA TYR A 29 -4.95 -6.01 4.72
C TYR A 29 -4.40 -6.57 6.04
N LEU A 30 -3.37 -5.93 6.62
CA LEU A 30 -2.84 -6.32 7.92
C LEU A 30 -3.93 -6.31 9.01
N PHE A 31 -4.66 -5.20 9.14
CA PHE A 31 -5.74 -5.07 10.12
C PHE A 31 -6.90 -6.02 9.83
N SER A 32 -7.24 -6.25 8.56
CA SER A 32 -8.22 -7.26 8.19
C SER A 32 -7.79 -8.65 8.65
N GLY A 33 -6.50 -8.99 8.56
CA GLY A 33 -5.97 -10.24 9.08
C GLY A 33 -6.15 -10.35 10.60
N PHE A 34 -5.86 -9.27 11.33
CA PHE A 34 -6.09 -9.20 12.79
C PHE A 34 -7.58 -9.42 13.16
N PHE A 35 -8.49 -8.73 12.48
CA PHE A 35 -9.92 -8.85 12.81
C PHE A 35 -10.55 -10.15 12.31
N ILE A 36 -10.12 -10.69 11.17
CA ILE A 36 -10.69 -11.93 10.64
C ILE A 36 -10.25 -13.16 11.46
N VAL A 37 -8.97 -13.23 11.84
CA VAL A 37 -8.43 -14.41 12.52
C VAL A 37 -8.72 -14.40 14.03
N TRP A 38 -8.70 -13.23 14.66
CA TRP A 38 -8.87 -13.10 16.11
C TRP A 38 -10.15 -12.38 16.55
N GLY A 39 -10.98 -11.91 15.60
CA GLY A 39 -12.26 -11.25 15.89
C GLY A 39 -13.42 -12.24 16.07
N VAL A 40 -13.23 -13.24 16.93
CA VAL A 40 -14.35 -13.90 17.62
C VAL A 40 -15.15 -12.87 18.41
#